data_AF-A0A8I1G9X9-F1
#
_entry.id   AF-A0A8I1G9X9-F1
#
_cell.length_a   1.000
_cell.length_b   1.000
_cell.length_c   1.000
_cell.angle_alpha   90.00
_cell.angle_beta   90.00
_cell.angle_gamma   90.00
#
_symmetry.space_group_name_H-M   'P 1'
#
loop_
_entity.id
_entity.type
_entity.pdbx_description
1 polymer ?
#
loop_
_entity_poly.entity_id
_entity_poly.type
_entity_poly.pdbx_seq_one_letter_code
_entity_poly.pdbx_strand_id
1 'polypeptide(L)'
;MVAINFSKGQALIETMISVACLVFILGTGLNELVSAEKLATNDLTNTRKLIWDYRFDAKSLNTSSDYRMYERLGVVLNPLDQLIQVDLPLNNLWVTRRSIFPMAKLNDSWEAKQEGDLSRRPAKLVVNNALSGSITNALQDGLSFLFVSEELSSDSLKFGYINNEVVPESALKEECIDGC
;
A
#
# COMPACT_ATOMS: atom_id res chain seq x y z
N MET A 1 13.63 54.88 44.76
CA MET A 1 14.97 54.28 44.95
C MET A 1 14.83 53.23 46.03
N VAL A 2 14.48 51.99 45.67
CA VAL A 2 14.27 50.91 46.64
C VAL A 2 15.66 50.42 47.03
N ALA A 3 16.08 50.76 48.25
CA ALA A 3 17.33 50.32 48.81
C ALA A 3 17.25 48.81 49.06
N ILE A 4 17.75 48.04 48.09
CA ILE A 4 17.96 46.61 48.25
C ILE A 4 19.26 46.44 49.05
N ASN A 5 19.14 46.47 50.37
CA ASN A 5 20.21 46.05 51.29
C ASN A 5 19.87 44.64 51.77
N PHE A 6 20.11 43.65 50.92
CA PHE A 6 20.04 42.26 51.34
C PHE A 6 21.26 41.96 52.20
N SER A 7 21.01 41.60 53.47
CA SER A 7 21.95 40.77 54.20
C SER A 7 22.27 39.57 53.32
N LYS A 8 23.56 39.27 53.10
CA LYS A 8 24.02 38.27 52.11
C LYS A 8 23.30 36.91 52.24
N GLY A 9 22.79 36.56 53.41
CA GLY A 9 22.00 35.36 53.67
C GLY A 9 20.58 35.36 53.07
N GLN A 10 19.87 36.49 53.05
CA GLN A 10 18.50 36.54 52.52
C GLN A 10 18.47 36.41 50.99
N ALA A 11 19.43 37.02 50.28
CA ALA A 11 19.60 36.83 48.83
C ALA A 11 19.97 35.38 48.45
N LEU A 12 20.73 34.69 49.30
CA LEU A 12 21.04 33.27 49.10
C LEU A 12 19.80 32.37 49.28
N ILE A 13 18.95 32.67 50.27
CA ILE A 13 17.71 31.92 50.50
C ILE A 13 16.73 32.13 49.33
N GLU A 14 16.59 33.36 48.84
CA GLU A 14 15.68 33.68 47.74
C GLU A 14 16.09 33.04 46.42
N THR A 15 17.40 32.98 46.14
CA THR A 15 17.93 32.25 44.98
C THR A 15 17.74 30.74 45.10
N MET A 16 17.94 30.15 46.29
CA MET A 16 17.66 28.73 46.52
C MET A 16 16.18 28.39 46.30
N ILE A 17 15.25 29.21 46.79
CA ILE A 17 13.81 29.01 46.59
C ILE A 17 13.46 29.11 45.10
N SER A 18 14.01 30.12 44.41
CA SER A 18 13.78 30.31 42.98
C SER A 18 14.26 29.13 42.15
N VAL A 19 15.46 28.60 42.46
CA VAL A 19 16.00 27.40 41.80
C VAL A 19 15.16 26.16 42.13
N ALA A 20 14.72 25.99 43.37
CA ALA A 20 13.87 24.86 43.76
C ALA A 20 12.52 24.89 43.02
N CYS A 21 11.89 26.06 42.90
CA CYS A 21 10.67 26.23 42.11
C CYS A 21 10.91 25.91 40.63
N LEU A 22 12.03 26.36 40.06
CA LEU A 22 12.36 26.09 38.66
C LEU A 22 12.59 24.59 38.41
N VAL A 23 13.30 23.90 39.31
CA VAL A 23 13.50 22.45 39.24
C VAL A 23 12.16 21.70 39.36
N PHE A 24 11.25 22.15 40.23
CA PHE A 24 9.94 21.54 40.37
C PHE A 24 9.08 21.70 39.10
N ILE A 25 9.08 22.89 38.48
CA ILE A 25 8.38 23.14 37.21
C ILE A 25 8.98 22.30 36.09
N LEU A 26 10.31 22.24 35.97
CA LEU A 26 10.97 21.41 34.97
C LEU A 26 10.68 19.92 35.19
N GLY A 27 10.71 19.44 36.44
CA GLY A 27 10.44 18.04 36.76
C GLY A 27 9.01 17.61 36.39
N THR A 28 8.02 18.44 36.68
CA THR A 28 6.62 18.18 36.31
C THR A 28 6.42 18.21 34.79
N GLY A 29 6.99 19.21 34.11
CA GLY A 29 6.92 19.30 32.64
C GLY A 29 7.62 18.14 31.92
N LEU A 30 8.76 17.68 32.43
CA LEU A 30 9.48 16.53 31.87
C LEU A 30 8.68 15.23 31.99
N ASN A 31 7.95 15.03 33.09
CA ASN A 31 7.16 13.81 33.28
C ASN A 31 5.99 13.73 32.28
N GLU A 32 5.32 14.85 32.02
CA GLU A 32 4.29 14.96 30.99
C GLU A 32 4.87 14.71 29.59
N LEU A 33 6.03 15.31 29.29
CA LEU A 33 6.69 15.14 27.99
C LEU A 33 7.10 13.68 27.74
N VAL A 34 7.69 13.01 28.74
CA VAL A 34 8.07 11.60 28.66
C VAL A 34 6.84 10.70 28.51
N SER A 35 5.74 11.04 29.18
CA SER A 35 4.48 10.29 29.07
C SER A 35 3.86 10.45 27.68
N ALA A 36 3.87 11.66 27.13
CA ALA A 36 3.41 11.96 25.78
C ALA A 36 4.28 11.26 24.71
N GLU A 37 5.61 11.27 24.86
CA GLU A 37 6.53 10.56 23.97
C GLU A 37 6.25 9.06 23.95
N LYS A 38 6.05 8.45 25.12
CA LYS A 38 5.71 7.02 25.22
C LYS A 38 4.40 6.69 24.54
N LEU A 39 3.36 7.51 24.75
CA LEU A 39 2.07 7.34 24.08
C LEU A 39 2.21 7.44 22.56
N ALA A 40 2.92 8.47 22.07
CA ALA A 40 3.16 8.65 20.64
C ALA A 40 3.95 7.49 20.02
N THR A 41 5.00 7.03 20.70
CA THR A 41 5.84 5.91 20.22
C THR A 41 5.07 4.60 20.18
N ASN A 42 4.23 4.35 21.19
CA ASN A 42 3.36 3.18 21.22
C ASN A 42 2.31 3.22 20.11
N ASP A 43 1.65 4.36 19.91
CA ASP A 43 0.66 4.54 18.83
C ASP A 43 1.29 4.32 17.45
N LEU A 44 2.46 4.92 17.21
CA LEU A 44 3.20 4.78 15.96
C LEU A 44 3.65 3.32 15.72
N THR A 45 4.14 2.65 16.75
CA THR A 45 4.55 1.24 16.66
C THR A 45 3.36 0.32 16.40
N ASN A 46 2.23 0.56 17.05
CA ASN A 46 1.01 -0.21 16.85
C ASN A 46 0.44 0.03 15.45
N THR A 47 0.35 1.28 15.01
CA THR A 47 -0.12 1.65 13.67
C THR A 47 0.77 1.03 12.59
N ARG A 48 2.09 1.06 12.78
CA ARG A 48 3.03 0.38 11.88
C ARG A 48 2.77 -1.12 11.82
N LYS A 49 2.60 -1.78 12.98
CA LYS A 49 2.28 -3.21 13.02
C LYS A 49 0.98 -3.50 12.27
N LEU A 50 -0.08 -2.73 12.50
CA LEU A 50 -1.37 -2.96 11.82
C LEU A 50 -1.29 -2.91 10.29
N ILE A 51 -0.42 -2.06 9.71
CA ILE A 51 -0.30 -1.92 8.25
C ILE A 51 0.71 -2.88 7.63
N TRP A 52 1.81 -3.13 8.34
CA TRP A 52 2.95 -3.88 7.81
C TRP A 52 2.99 -5.33 8.30
N ASP A 53 2.11 -5.73 9.21
CA ASP A 53 1.94 -7.13 9.56
C ASP A 53 1.40 -7.91 8.35
N TYR A 54 1.91 -9.12 8.22
CA TYR A 54 1.53 -10.07 7.19
C TYR A 54 0.08 -10.56 7.42
N ARG A 55 -0.36 -10.61 8.68
CA ARG A 55 -1.75 -10.96 9.05
C ARG A 55 -2.64 -9.73 8.98
N PHE A 56 -3.25 -9.58 7.82
CA PHE A 56 -4.10 -8.46 7.51
C PHE A 56 -5.43 -8.48 8.30
N ASP A 57 -5.64 -7.49 9.17
CA ASP A 57 -6.91 -7.32 9.90
C ASP A 57 -7.79 -6.27 9.23
N ALA A 58 -8.76 -6.74 8.45
CA ALA A 58 -9.71 -5.88 7.73
C ALA A 58 -10.64 -5.05 8.65
N LYS A 59 -10.70 -5.32 9.97
CA LYS A 59 -11.56 -4.56 10.90
C LYS A 59 -10.93 -3.25 11.37
N SER A 60 -9.60 -3.17 11.40
CA SER A 60 -8.84 -2.01 11.88
C SER A 60 -8.37 -1.08 10.76
N LEU A 61 -8.57 -1.46 9.50
CA LEU A 61 -8.15 -0.73 8.31
C LEU A 61 -9.36 -0.30 7.47
N ASN A 62 -9.25 0.85 6.81
CA ASN A 62 -10.19 1.32 5.80
C ASN A 62 -9.52 1.25 4.43
N THR A 63 -10.26 0.79 3.42
CA THR A 63 -9.86 1.04 2.04
C THR A 63 -10.21 2.48 1.66
N SER A 64 -9.31 3.11 0.93
CA SER A 64 -9.48 4.46 0.40
C SER A 64 -9.17 4.45 -1.09
N SER A 65 -9.77 5.38 -1.81
CA SER A 65 -9.47 5.68 -3.21
C SER A 65 -8.89 7.09 -3.36
N ASP A 66 -8.51 7.71 -2.24
CA ASP A 66 -7.99 9.07 -2.18
C ASP A 66 -6.49 9.10 -2.51
N TYR A 67 -6.16 8.86 -3.77
CA TYR A 67 -4.80 8.98 -4.28
C TYR A 67 -4.76 9.33 -5.78
N ARG A 68 -3.72 10.07 -6.18
CA ARG A 68 -3.60 10.70 -7.51
C ARG A 68 -3.78 9.74 -8.70
N MET A 69 -3.39 8.47 -8.53
CA MET A 69 -3.54 7.47 -9.59
C MET A 69 -5.00 7.04 -9.76
N TYR A 70 -5.75 6.87 -8.66
CA TYR A 70 -7.20 6.67 -8.73
C TYR A 70 -7.92 7.87 -9.33
N GLU A 71 -7.58 9.10 -8.93
CA GLU A 71 -8.24 10.30 -9.47
C GLU A 71 -8.05 10.45 -10.98
N ARG A 72 -6.86 10.12 -11.49
CA ARG A 72 -6.52 10.31 -12.91
C ARG A 72 -6.93 9.13 -13.77
N LEU A 73 -6.73 7.91 -13.28
CA LEU A 73 -6.96 6.70 -14.06
C LEU A 73 -8.28 6.04 -13.74
N GLY A 74 -8.91 6.29 -12.59
CA GLY A 74 -10.20 5.69 -12.23
C GLY A 74 -11.30 6.00 -13.23
N VAL A 75 -11.30 7.20 -13.83
CA VAL A 75 -12.28 7.59 -14.87
C VAL A 75 -12.16 6.73 -16.14
N VAL A 76 -10.95 6.28 -16.47
CA VAL A 76 -10.66 5.51 -17.69
C VAL A 76 -10.63 4.00 -17.41
N LEU A 77 -10.03 3.62 -16.28
CA LEU A 77 -9.83 2.22 -15.89
C LEU A 77 -11.10 1.58 -15.32
N ASN A 78 -11.96 2.29 -14.59
CA ASN A 78 -13.22 1.70 -14.10
C ASN A 78 -14.11 1.13 -15.24
N PRO A 79 -14.37 1.85 -16.36
CA PRO A 79 -15.15 1.29 -17.45
C PRO A 79 -14.38 0.21 -18.24
N LEU A 80 -13.05 0.32 -18.35
CA LEU A 80 -12.21 -0.70 -18.99
C LEU A 80 -12.18 -2.01 -18.18
N ASP A 81 -12.12 -1.92 -16.86
CA ASP A 81 -12.18 -3.07 -15.96
C ASP A 81 -13.53 -3.79 -16.10
N GLN A 82 -14.64 -3.05 -16.17
CA GLN A 82 -15.96 -3.65 -16.43
C GLN A 82 -16.06 -4.34 -17.80
N LEU A 83 -15.37 -3.82 -18.82
CA LEU A 83 -15.44 -4.33 -20.18
C LEU A 83 -14.52 -5.53 -20.43
N ILE A 84 -13.31 -5.50 -19.88
CA ILE A 84 -12.24 -6.48 -20.14
C ILE A 84 -12.02 -7.39 -18.90
N GLN A 85 -12.75 -7.17 -17.80
CA GLN A 85 -12.62 -7.90 -16.52
C GLN A 85 -11.16 -7.94 -16.03
N VAL A 86 -10.50 -6.80 -16.18
CA VAL A 86 -9.11 -6.62 -15.80
C VAL A 86 -9.09 -6.35 -14.30
N ASP A 87 -9.16 -7.43 -13.52
CA ASP A 87 -9.13 -7.51 -12.05
C ASP A 87 -7.98 -6.70 -11.42
N LEU A 88 -8.05 -5.38 -11.58
CA LEU A 88 -7.12 -4.34 -11.18
C LEU A 88 -7.83 -3.61 -10.05
N PRO A 89 -7.53 -3.96 -8.79
CA PRO A 89 -8.17 -3.30 -7.67
C PRO A 89 -7.68 -1.86 -7.57
N LEU A 90 -8.51 -0.93 -8.07
CA LEU A 90 -8.28 0.52 -7.98
C LEU A 90 -8.57 1.07 -6.58
N ASN A 91 -9.18 0.27 -5.70
CA ASN A 91 -9.43 0.59 -4.30
C ASN A 91 -8.43 -0.14 -3.38
N ASN A 92 -7.14 -0.14 -3.75
CA ASN A 92 -6.10 -0.87 -3.05
C ASN A 92 -5.27 -0.03 -2.06
N LEU A 93 -5.68 1.20 -1.73
CA LEU A 93 -5.03 1.98 -0.66
C LEU A 93 -5.66 1.63 0.69
N TRP A 94 -4.85 1.12 1.61
CA TRP A 94 -5.27 0.76 2.96
C TRP A 94 -4.77 1.81 3.93
N VAL A 95 -5.66 2.29 4.80
CA VAL A 95 -5.39 3.37 5.76
C VAL A 95 -5.81 2.92 7.15
N THR A 96 -5.00 3.25 8.15
CA THR A 96 -5.31 2.95 9.56
C THR A 96 -6.47 3.79 10.10
N ARG A 97 -7.42 3.13 10.75
CA ARG A 97 -8.58 3.79 11.35
C ARG A 97 -8.23 4.30 12.75
N ARG A 98 -8.49 5.59 13.03
CA ARG A 98 -8.40 6.21 14.37
C ARG A 98 -7.00 6.13 15.02
N SER A 99 -5.97 6.58 14.32
CA SER A 99 -4.60 6.77 14.86
C SER A 99 -4.24 8.25 14.88
N ILE A 100 -3.37 8.67 15.82
CA ILE A 100 -2.82 10.04 15.85
C ILE A 100 -1.82 10.20 14.70
N PHE A 101 -1.17 9.10 14.30
CA PHE A 101 -0.24 9.02 13.19
C PHE A 101 -0.79 8.11 12.09
N PRO A 102 -1.78 8.57 11.29
CA PRO A 102 -2.35 7.74 10.24
C PRO A 102 -1.28 7.33 9.24
N MET A 103 -1.18 6.02 9.01
CA MET A 103 -0.33 5.43 7.98
C MET A 103 -1.20 4.85 6.87
N ALA A 104 -0.60 4.70 5.69
CA ALA A 104 -1.24 4.08 4.54
C ALA A 104 -0.27 3.15 3.78
N LYS A 105 -0.80 2.09 3.16
CA LYS A 105 -0.07 1.15 2.31
C LYS A 105 -0.90 0.84 1.07
N LEU A 106 -0.24 0.81 -0.09
CA LEU A 106 -0.82 0.23 -1.30
C LEU A 106 -0.72 -1.29 -1.19
N ASN A 107 -1.84 -1.98 -1.36
CA ASN A 107 -1.88 -3.43 -1.33
C ASN A 107 -1.55 -3.98 -2.72
N ASP A 108 -0.68 -4.99 -2.76
CA ASP A 108 -0.24 -5.69 -3.96
C ASP A 108 -1.24 -6.80 -4.32
N SER A 109 -2.54 -6.51 -4.23
CA SER A 109 -3.60 -7.51 -4.44
C SER A 109 -3.61 -8.07 -5.88
N TRP A 110 -2.96 -7.36 -6.81
CA TRP A 110 -2.79 -7.79 -8.19
C TRP A 110 -1.65 -8.80 -8.40
N GLU A 111 -0.81 -9.05 -7.38
CA GLU A 111 0.22 -10.09 -7.40
C GLU A 111 -0.36 -11.50 -7.62
N ALA A 112 0.35 -12.31 -8.41
CA ALA A 112 -0.08 -13.66 -8.76
C ALA A 112 0.16 -14.63 -7.60
N LYS A 113 -0.92 -15.24 -7.09
CA LYS A 113 -0.87 -16.18 -5.96
C LYS A 113 -0.72 -17.64 -6.39
N GLN A 114 -0.96 -17.91 -7.66
CA GLN A 114 -0.94 -19.25 -8.24
C GLN A 114 -0.22 -19.20 -9.59
N GLU A 115 0.35 -20.33 -10.00
CA GLU A 115 1.08 -20.43 -11.26
C GLU A 115 0.22 -20.04 -12.48
N GLY A 116 -1.06 -20.41 -12.48
CA GLY A 116 -2.00 -20.01 -13.53
C GLY A 116 -2.28 -18.51 -13.60
N ASP A 117 -2.07 -17.77 -12.51
CA ASP A 117 -2.24 -16.32 -12.47
C ASP A 117 -1.08 -15.58 -13.15
N LEU A 118 0.11 -16.20 -13.24
CA LEU A 118 1.30 -15.64 -13.87
C LEU A 118 1.11 -15.37 -15.37
N SER A 119 0.33 -16.20 -16.07
CA SER A 119 0.00 -15.99 -17.47
C SER A 119 -1.31 -15.24 -17.64
N ARG A 120 -2.34 -15.58 -16.86
CA ARG A 120 -3.69 -15.02 -17.04
C ARG A 120 -3.81 -13.54 -16.68
N ARG A 121 -3.20 -13.10 -15.57
CA ARG A 121 -3.36 -11.69 -15.12
C ARG A 121 -2.65 -10.70 -16.06
N PRO A 122 -1.39 -10.93 -16.49
CA PRO A 122 -0.74 -10.02 -17.42
C PRO A 122 -1.37 -10.10 -18.81
N ALA A 123 -1.92 -11.25 -19.23
CA ALA A 123 -2.59 -11.38 -20.52
C ALA A 123 -3.77 -10.43 -20.64
N LYS A 124 -4.49 -10.14 -19.54
CA LYS A 124 -5.58 -9.16 -19.52
C LYS A 124 -5.14 -7.72 -19.82
N LEU A 125 -3.86 -7.38 -19.66
CA LEU A 125 -3.33 -6.05 -20.00
C LEU A 125 -2.81 -5.92 -21.42
N VAL A 126 -2.66 -7.05 -22.12
CA VAL A 126 -2.24 -7.04 -23.50
C VAL A 126 -3.46 -6.77 -24.36
N VAL A 127 -3.46 -5.66 -25.10
CA VAL A 127 -4.56 -5.26 -26.02
C VAL A 127 -4.92 -6.40 -26.97
N ASN A 128 -3.93 -7.20 -27.36
CA ASN A 128 -4.09 -8.37 -28.20
C ASN A 128 -4.98 -9.47 -27.58
N ASN A 129 -5.10 -9.54 -26.25
CA ASN A 129 -5.98 -10.49 -25.59
C ASN A 129 -7.47 -10.11 -25.74
N ALA A 130 -7.80 -8.83 -25.94
CA ALA A 130 -9.17 -8.46 -26.32
C ALA A 130 -9.57 -9.03 -27.70
N LEU A 131 -8.57 -9.41 -28.51
CA LEU A 131 -8.74 -10.04 -29.81
C LEU A 131 -8.73 -11.57 -29.73
N SER A 132 -8.55 -12.21 -28.56
CA SER A 132 -8.45 -13.68 -28.42
C SER A 132 -9.80 -14.42 -28.39
N GLY A 133 -10.88 -13.75 -28.82
CA GLY A 133 -12.24 -14.30 -28.78
C GLY A 133 -12.59 -15.25 -29.95
N SER A 134 -13.63 -16.05 -29.73
CA SER A 134 -14.14 -17.04 -30.72
C SER A 134 -14.44 -16.43 -32.10
N ILE A 135 -14.93 -15.19 -32.15
CA ILE A 135 -15.22 -14.47 -33.40
C ILE A 135 -13.93 -14.14 -34.17
N THR A 136 -12.91 -13.68 -33.46
CA THR A 136 -11.63 -13.33 -34.06
C THR A 136 -10.87 -14.57 -34.54
N ASN A 137 -10.95 -15.66 -33.79
CA ASN A 137 -10.37 -16.95 -34.20
C ASN A 137 -11.04 -17.45 -35.48
N ALA A 138 -12.38 -17.37 -35.57
CA ALA A 138 -13.11 -17.73 -36.80
C ALA A 138 -12.74 -16.85 -38.01
N LEU A 139 -12.49 -15.55 -37.79
CA LEU A 139 -11.99 -14.63 -38.82
C LEU A 139 -10.55 -14.96 -39.24
N GLN A 140 -9.67 -15.28 -38.28
CA GLN A 140 -8.29 -15.71 -38.55
C GLN A 140 -8.27 -17.00 -39.36
N ASP A 141 -9.05 -17.99 -38.96
CA ASP A 141 -9.12 -19.27 -39.67
C ASP A 141 -9.69 -19.08 -41.09
N GLY A 142 -10.69 -18.20 -41.25
CA GLY A 142 -11.23 -17.84 -42.55
C GLY A 142 -10.23 -17.09 -43.45
N LEU A 143 -9.44 -16.17 -42.89
CA LEU A 143 -8.37 -15.48 -43.60
C LEU A 143 -7.20 -16.41 -43.93
N SER A 144 -6.84 -17.30 -43.01
CA SER A 144 -5.81 -18.33 -43.23
C SER A 144 -6.20 -19.26 -44.37
N PHE A 145 -7.49 -19.62 -44.47
CA PHE A 145 -8.04 -20.38 -45.58
C PHE A 145 -8.00 -19.60 -46.91
N LEU A 146 -8.38 -18.32 -46.92
CA LEU A 146 -8.43 -17.48 -48.13
C LEU A 146 -7.05 -17.10 -48.68
N PHE A 147 -6.09 -16.84 -47.79
CA PHE A 147 -4.75 -16.36 -48.15
C PHE A 147 -3.67 -17.44 -48.13
N VAL A 148 -4.03 -18.70 -47.82
CA VAL A 148 -3.12 -19.86 -47.76
C VAL A 148 -1.88 -19.56 -46.91
N SER A 149 -2.11 -18.99 -45.74
CA SER A 149 -1.06 -18.73 -44.75
C SER A 149 -1.43 -19.45 -43.47
N GLU A 150 -0.93 -20.67 -43.32
CA GLU A 150 -1.14 -21.53 -42.14
C GLU A 150 -0.65 -20.85 -40.85
N GLU A 151 0.32 -19.94 -41.00
CA GLU A 151 0.88 -19.07 -39.95
C GLU A 151 -0.11 -18.06 -39.35
N LEU A 152 -1.23 -17.76 -40.04
CA LEU A 152 -2.27 -16.85 -39.57
C LEU A 152 -3.47 -17.58 -38.95
N SER A 153 -3.45 -18.92 -38.94
CA SER A 153 -4.47 -19.72 -38.25
C SER A 153 -4.45 -19.45 -36.75
N SER A 154 -5.60 -19.61 -36.10
CA SER A 154 -5.72 -19.42 -34.66
C SER A 154 -4.91 -20.44 -33.84
N ASP A 155 -4.59 -21.59 -34.44
CA ASP A 155 -3.72 -22.60 -33.85
C ASP A 155 -2.23 -22.19 -33.84
N SER A 156 -1.78 -21.46 -34.87
CA SER A 156 -0.39 -20.98 -35.00
C SER A 156 -0.20 -19.62 -34.31
N LEU A 157 -1.09 -18.65 -34.54
CA LEU A 157 -0.99 -17.29 -34.00
C LEU A 157 -1.96 -17.08 -32.83
N LYS A 158 -1.47 -17.32 -31.62
CA LYS A 158 -2.25 -17.12 -30.39
C LYS A 158 -2.13 -15.68 -29.87
N PHE A 159 -3.16 -14.89 -30.14
CA PHE A 159 -3.26 -13.52 -29.68
C PHE A 159 -3.32 -13.44 -28.14
N GLY A 160 -2.41 -12.67 -27.53
CA GLY A 160 -2.37 -12.46 -26.07
C GLY A 160 -1.75 -13.60 -25.27
N TYR A 161 -1.10 -14.57 -25.92
CA TYR A 161 -0.36 -15.63 -25.23
C TYR A 161 0.80 -15.06 -24.40
N ILE A 162 0.85 -15.44 -23.12
CA ILE A 162 1.96 -15.13 -22.23
C ILE A 162 2.50 -16.44 -21.70
N ASN A 163 3.79 -16.68 -21.95
CA ASN A 163 4.47 -17.85 -21.44
C ASN A 163 4.71 -17.67 -19.93
N ASN A 164 4.25 -18.62 -19.12
CA ASN A 164 4.48 -18.65 -17.67
C ASN A 164 5.88 -19.18 -17.32
N GLU A 165 6.54 -19.94 -18.20
CA GLU A 165 7.87 -20.54 -17.98
C GLU A 165 9.01 -19.51 -17.99
N VAL A 166 8.77 -18.31 -18.53
CA VAL A 166 9.74 -17.19 -18.47
C VAL A 166 9.69 -16.45 -17.14
N VAL A 167 8.72 -16.73 -16.27
CA VAL A 167 8.66 -16.17 -14.93
C VAL A 167 9.46 -17.07 -13.98
N PRO A 168 10.45 -16.53 -13.23
CA PRO A 168 11.25 -17.34 -12.33
C PRO A 168 10.38 -17.98 -11.24
N GLU A 169 10.65 -19.24 -10.89
CA GLU A 169 9.90 -19.99 -9.86
C GLU A 169 9.88 -19.30 -8.48
N SER A 170 10.82 -18.40 -8.22
CA SER A 170 10.86 -17.59 -6.99
C SER A 170 9.73 -16.56 -6.90
N ALA A 171 9.12 -16.18 -8.02
CA ALA A 171 8.06 -15.18 -8.08
C ALA A 171 6.78 -15.60 -7.33
N LEU A 172 6.60 -16.90 -7.08
CA LEU A 172 5.48 -17.42 -6.27
C LEU A 172 5.85 -17.65 -4.80
N LYS A 173 7.15 -17.58 -4.46
CA LYS A 173 7.68 -18.00 -3.15
C LYS A 173 7.86 -16.86 -2.14
N GLU A 174 7.80 -15.59 -2.57
CA GLU A 174 7.98 -14.45 -1.66
C GLU A 174 6.84 -14.28 -0.64
N GLU A 175 5.63 -14.82 -0.89
CA GLU A 175 4.52 -14.82 0.08
C GLU A 175 4.18 -16.20 0.69
N CYS A 176 4.53 -17.34 0.07
CA CYS A 176 4.26 -18.67 0.64
C CYS A 176 5.26 -19.02 1.77
N ILE A 177 5.22 -18.33 2.92
CA ILE A 177 5.99 -18.75 4.11
C ILE A 177 5.22 -19.78 4.97
N ASP A 178 3.90 -19.92 4.78
CA ASP A 178 3.11 -20.97 5.46
C ASP A 178 2.03 -21.54 4.51
N GLY A 179 2.26 -22.75 4.01
CA GLY A 179 1.20 -23.62 3.48
C GLY A 179 0.60 -23.21 2.14
N CYS A 180 1.42 -23.31 1.11
CA CYS A 180 1.01 -23.70 -0.23
C CYS A 180 1.39 -25.19 -0.37
#